data_AF-A0A954VZK8-F1
#
_entry.id   AF-A0A954VZK8-F1
#
_cell.length_a   1.000
_cell.length_b   1.000
_cell.length_c   1.000
_cell.angle_alpha   90.00
_cell.angle_beta   90.00
_cell.angle_gamma   90.00
#
_symmetry.space_group_name_H-M   'P 1'
#
loop_
_entity.id
_entity.type
_entity.pdbx_description
1 polymer ?
#
loop_
_entity_poly.entity_id
_entity_poly.type
_entity_poly.pdbx_seq_one_letter_code
_entity_poly.pdbx_strand_id
1 'polypeptide(L)' 'NALEPEEAWSEEEIISDHPGGANGLYCDNAVKFMADSMELRVLLAICSRNGREGLEEQALE' A
#
# COMPACT_ATOMS: atom_id res chain seq x y z
N ASN A 1 -23.99 6.98 26.13
CA ASN A 1 -24.78 6.36 25.04
C ASN A 1 -23.87 5.36 24.36
N ALA A 2 -24.12 4.06 24.57
CA ALA A 2 -23.40 3.02 23.84
C ALA A 2 -24.00 2.91 22.44
N LEU A 3 -23.15 2.68 21.44
CA LEU A 3 -23.60 2.45 20.06
C LEU A 3 -24.38 1.14 19.98
N GLU A 4 -25.33 1.06 19.06
CA GLU A 4 -26.03 -0.19 18.78
C GLU A 4 -25.02 -1.23 18.26
N PRO A 5 -25.17 -2.52 18.56
CA PRO A 5 -24.21 -3.54 18.17
C PRO A 5 -23.87 -3.51 16.68
N GLU A 6 -24.86 -3.27 15.83
CA GLU A 6 -24.73 -3.22 14.36
C GLU A 6 -23.76 -2.12 13.88
N GLU A 7 -23.70 -0.99 14.60
CA GLU A 7 -22.82 0.16 14.32
C GLU A 7 -21.43 -0.04 14.94
N ALA A 8 -21.33 -0.81 16.03
CA ALA A 8 -20.04 -1.09 16.68
C ALA A 8 -19.12 -1.96 15.81
N TRP A 9 -19.69 -2.75 14.90
CA TRP A 9 -18.97 -3.63 13.96
C TRP A 9 -18.96 -3.08 12.51
N SER A 10 -19.52 -1.90 12.24
CA SER A 10 -19.54 -1.34 10.88
C SER A 10 -18.21 -0.73 10.45
N GLU A 11 -17.31 -0.45 11.39
CA GLU A 11 -15.98 0.14 11.14
C GLU A 11 -14.82 -0.83 11.47
N GLU A 12 -14.99 -2.14 11.25
CA GLU A 12 -13.92 -3.14 11.46
C GLU A 12 -12.85 -3.17 10.36
N GLU A 13 -12.59 -2.04 9.70
CA GLU A 13 -11.46 -1.97 8.78
C GLU A 13 -10.15 -1.86 9.58
N ILE A 14 -9.25 -2.81 9.33
CA ILE A 14 -7.87 -2.69 9.79
C ILE A 14 -7.18 -1.68 8.87
N ILE A 15 -7.06 -0.44 9.35
CA ILE A 15 -6.37 0.64 8.65
C ILE A 15 -4.97 0.78 9.23
N SER A 16 -3.98 0.97 8.36
CA SER A 16 -2.64 1.39 8.76
C SER A 16 -2.25 2.62 7.96
N ASP A 17 -1.94 3.71 8.66
CA ASP A 17 -1.35 4.90 8.06
C ASP A 17 0.18 4.76 8.08
N HIS A 18 0.82 5.04 6.96
CA HIS A 18 2.26 4.91 6.77
C HIS A 18 2.88 6.24 6.32
N PRO A 19 2.99 7.25 7.21
CA PRO A 19 3.58 8.53 6.86
C PRO A 19 5.01 8.37 6.34
N GLY A 20 5.29 8.89 5.15
CA GLY A 20 6.57 8.75 4.44
C GLY A 20 6.72 7.45 3.65
N GLY A 21 5.86 6.45 3.88
CA GLY A 21 5.86 5.16 3.19
C GLY A 21 6.13 3.94 4.08
N ALA A 22 6.28 2.78 3.45
CA ALA A 22 6.47 1.49 4.12
C ALA A 22 7.47 0.59 3.36
N ASN A 23 8.05 -0.38 4.06
CA ASN A 23 8.86 -1.41 3.41
C ASN A 23 7.97 -2.52 2.85
N GLY A 24 8.02 -2.74 1.53
CA GLY A 24 7.33 -3.82 0.84
C GLY A 24 8.25 -5.01 0.57
N LEU A 25 7.74 -6.22 0.80
CA LEU A 25 8.40 -7.49 0.45
C LEU A 25 7.95 -7.94 -0.94
N TYR A 26 8.90 -8.19 -1.82
CA TYR A 26 8.69 -8.64 -3.19
C TYR A 26 8.80 -10.18 -3.27
N CYS A 27 8.24 -10.77 -4.33
CA CYS A 27 8.19 -12.22 -4.49
C CYS A 27 9.57 -12.88 -4.70
N ASP A 28 10.61 -12.11 -4.97
CA ASP A 28 12.01 -12.54 -5.06
C ASP A 28 12.76 -12.45 -3.72
N ASN A 29 12.05 -12.16 -2.63
CA ASN A 29 12.56 -11.87 -1.29
C ASN A 29 13.33 -10.54 -1.16
N ALA A 30 13.26 -9.66 -2.16
CA ALA A 30 13.78 -8.31 -2.01
C ALA A 30 12.84 -7.46 -1.15
N VAL A 31 13.41 -6.62 -0.29
CA VAL A 31 12.67 -5.60 0.45
C VAL A 31 12.98 -4.25 -0.18
N LYS A 32 11.94 -3.49 -0.54
CA LYS A 32 12.07 -2.13 -1.07
C LYS A 32 11.19 -1.16 -0.31
N PHE A 33 11.70 0.06 -0.09
CA PHE A 33 10.90 1.13 0.47
C PHE A 33 9.92 1.68 -0.59
N MET A 34 8.64 1.75 -0.23
CA MET A 34 7.55 2.27 -1.03
C MET A 34 7.09 3.59 -0.41
N ALA A 35 7.55 4.70 -0.97
CA ALA A 35 7.21 6.03 -0.48
C ALA A 35 5.70 6.29 -0.60
N ASP A 36 5.13 7.05 0.34
CA ASP A 36 3.72 7.48 0.28
C ASP A 36 3.43 8.45 -0.89
N SER A 37 4.48 9.06 -1.46
CA SER A 37 4.44 9.85 -2.69
C SER A 37 4.44 9.02 -3.98
N MET A 38 4.53 7.68 -3.89
CA MET A 38 4.51 6.80 -5.07
C MET A 38 3.18 6.89 -5.80
N GLU A 39 3.21 6.85 -7.14
CA GLU A 39 1.98 6.80 -7.93
C GLU A 39 1.13 5.57 -7.57
N LEU A 40 -0.15 5.80 -7.28
CA LEU A 40 -1.10 4.75 -6.92
C LEU A 40 -1.19 3.66 -7.99
N ARG A 41 -1.07 4.01 -9.28
CA ARG A 41 -1.10 3.04 -10.38
C ARG A 41 0.08 2.07 -10.31
N VAL A 42 1.27 2.56 -10.01
CA VAL A 42 2.47 1.74 -9.84
C VAL A 42 2.37 0.89 -8.59
N LEU A 43 1.90 1.44 -7.47
CA LEU A 43 1.63 0.65 -6.26
C LEU A 43 0.65 -0.49 -6.54
N LEU A 44 -0.46 -0.20 -7.24
CA LEU A 44 -1.45 -1.21 -7.63
C LEU A 44 -0.86 -2.26 -8.58
N ALA A 45 -0.05 -1.87 -9.55
CA ALA A 45 0.61 -2.78 -10.47
C ALA A 45 1.61 -3.70 -9.77
N ILE A 46 2.36 -3.19 -8.78
CA ILE A 46 3.24 -3.99 -7.91
C ILE A 46 2.42 -5.00 -7.10
N CYS A 47 1.37 -4.55 -6.40
CA CYS A 47 0.54 -5.41 -5.55
C CYS A 47 -0.27 -6.45 -6.35
N SER A 48 -0.80 -6.06 -7.51
CA SER A 48 -1.56 -6.96 -8.40
C SER A 48 -0.66 -7.81 -9.32
N ARG A 49 0.63 -7.47 -9.39
CA ARG A 49 1.60 -7.99 -10.37
C ARG A 49 1.14 -7.83 -11.82
N ASN A 50 0.29 -6.84 -12.09
CA ASN A 50 -0.34 -6.59 -13.39
C ASN A 50 0.18 -5.31 -14.06
N GLY A 51 1.50 -5.18 -14.18
CA GLY A 51 2.11 -3.99 -14.81
C GLY A 51 3.36 -4.25 -15.65
N ARG A 52 4.10 -5.35 -15.42
CA ARG A 52 5.49 -5.52 -15.95
C ARG A 52 6.43 -4.34 -15.62
N GLU A 53 6.02 -3.45 -14.71
CA GLU A 53 6.73 -2.20 -14.40
C GLU A 53 7.98 -2.50 -13.59
N GLY A 54 9.14 -2.22 -14.17
CA GLY A 54 10.39 -2.12 -13.42
C GLY A 54 10.46 -0.75 -12.77
N LEU A 55 10.81 -0.70 -11.48
CA LEU A 55 10.99 0.54 -10.70
C LEU A 55 12.12 1.47 -11.20
N GLU A 56 12.78 1.14 -12.32
CA GLU A 56 13.90 1.93 -12.84
C GLU A 56 13.44 3.26 -13.48
N GLU A 57 12.19 3.36 -13.95
CA GLU A 57 11.74 4.53 -14.71
C GLU A 57 11.23 5.70 -13.84
N GLN A 58 11.04 5.49 -12.53
CA GLN A 58 10.54 6.53 -11.61
C GLN A 58 11.63 7.21 -10.77
N ALA A 59 12.90 6.85 -10.96
CA ALA A 59 14.02 7.37 -10.16
C ALA A 59 14.70 8.62 -10.74
N LEU A 60 14.10 9.28 -11.74
CA LEU A 60 14.66 10.49 -12.35
C LEU A 60 13.59 11.55 -12.59
N GLU A 61 13.29 12.31 -11.54
CA GLU A 61 12.99 13.76 -11.62
C GLU A 61 13.26 14.41 -10.25
#